data_AF-A0A926TL91-F1
#
_entry.id   AF-A0A926TL91-F1
#
_cell.length_a   1.000
_cell.length_b   1.000
_cell.length_c   1.000
_cell.angle_alpha   90.00
_cell.angle_beta   90.00
_cell.angle_gamma   90.00
#
_symmetry.space_group_name_H-M   'P 1'
#
loop_
_entity.id
_entity.type
_entity.pdbx_description
1 polymer ?
#
loop_
_entity_poly.entity_id
_entity_poly.type
_entity_poly.pdbx_seq_one_letter_code
_entity_poly.pdbx_strand_id
1 'polypeptide(L)'
;MDVESALANKQFDLAQQAITNAQAVWNRWRKGRNDWVIQLEYQQSLLNKSSTVDPEMPYMQIVRAQLEDVGRAAVDQDSPVTLRNILQEIQQKLNHYLQGKSQLDELNQMRRNLVPDHDRVWGQAVLQLEQQLSQLSPDAVEAVKEWQASVSSARQRLFEELQQGEAAPASRDSVSINTQYLKPVPAVQPFSSENEVRTSRRRLRGANTLSYGIIVGLLAIAGFNQLYLSNPVFGASIGDYFLLLAWGFGAEATSESIAKVMQRWGLPGNQ
;
A
#
# COMPACT_ATOMS: atom_id res chain seq x y z
N MET A 1 26.65 -35.17 26.59
CA MET A 1 27.16 -33.83 26.21
C MET A 1 26.41 -33.19 25.03
N ASP A 2 25.35 -33.79 24.47
CA ASP A 2 24.72 -33.27 23.24
C ASP A 2 23.52 -32.31 23.42
N VAL A 3 22.82 -32.34 24.56
CA VAL A 3 21.58 -31.56 24.73
C VAL A 3 21.88 -30.08 25.01
N GLU A 4 22.87 -29.78 25.84
CA GLU A 4 23.29 -28.40 26.15
C GLU A 4 23.92 -27.70 24.95
N SER A 5 24.72 -28.42 24.16
CA SER A 5 25.27 -27.95 22.87
C SER A 5 24.16 -27.64 21.86
N ALA A 6 23.18 -28.54 21.70
CA ALA A 6 22.05 -28.31 20.81
C ALA A 6 21.14 -27.17 21.27
N LEU A 7 20.96 -26.99 22.59
CA LEU A 7 20.20 -25.88 23.16
C LEU A 7 20.94 -24.54 22.95
N ALA A 8 22.25 -24.50 23.18
CA ALA A 8 23.09 -23.33 22.97
C ALA A 8 23.12 -22.91 21.49
N ASN A 9 23.24 -23.86 20.56
CA ASN A 9 23.19 -23.59 19.12
C ASN A 9 21.81 -23.04 18.69
N LYS A 10 20.71 -23.63 19.17
CA LYS A 10 19.36 -23.09 18.91
C LYS A 10 19.17 -21.67 19.46
N GLN A 11 19.68 -21.40 20.66
CA GLN A 11 19.62 -20.06 21.25
C GLN A 11 20.46 -19.05 20.47
N PHE A 12 21.61 -19.47 19.95
CA PHE A 12 22.45 -18.64 19.09
C PHE A 12 21.76 -18.33 17.75
N ASP A 13 21.14 -19.31 17.11
CA ASP A 13 20.38 -19.11 15.86
C ASP A 13 19.21 -18.13 16.07
N LEU A 14 18.47 -18.28 17.18
CA LEU A 14 17.40 -17.37 17.56
C LEU A 14 17.92 -15.93 17.82
N ALA A 15 19.06 -15.80 18.50
CA ALA A 15 19.69 -14.51 18.73
C ALA A 15 20.12 -13.84 17.42
N GLN A 16 20.71 -14.60 16.49
CA GLN A 16 21.13 -14.09 15.18
C GLN A 16 19.92 -13.62 14.34
N GLN A 17 18.82 -14.37 14.37
CA GLN A 17 17.57 -13.97 13.72
C GLN A 17 16.99 -12.70 14.36
N ALA A 18 16.97 -12.60 15.68
CA ALA A 18 16.49 -11.42 16.39
C ALA A 18 17.29 -10.16 16.05
N ILE A 19 18.62 -10.25 15.98
CA ILE A 19 19.51 -9.14 15.57
C ILE A 19 19.21 -8.72 14.13
N THR A 20 19.05 -9.69 13.23
CA THR A 20 18.76 -9.42 11.81
C THR A 20 17.42 -8.71 11.66
N ASN A 21 16.39 -9.15 12.38
CA ASN A 21 15.07 -8.54 12.38
C ASN A 21 15.11 -7.12 12.96
N ALA A 22 15.79 -6.93 14.09
CA ALA A 22 15.96 -5.61 14.70
C ALA A 22 16.65 -4.63 13.75
N GLN A 23 17.67 -5.09 13.02
CA GLN A 23 18.39 -4.25 12.06
C GLN A 23 17.54 -3.92 10.82
N ALA A 24 16.69 -4.85 10.37
CA ALA A 24 15.73 -4.59 9.30
C ALA A 24 14.71 -3.51 9.71
N VAL A 25 14.12 -3.61 10.91
CA VAL A 25 13.20 -2.61 11.47
C VAL A 25 13.90 -1.26 11.60
N TRP A 26 15.10 -1.23 12.20
CA TRP A 26 15.88 0.00 12.34
C TRP A 26 16.15 0.70 11.00
N ASN A 27 16.57 -0.06 9.99
CA ASN A 27 16.85 0.49 8.66
C ASN A 27 15.58 1.04 7.99
N ARG A 28 14.44 0.36 8.15
CA ARG A 28 13.13 0.80 7.63
C ARG A 28 12.70 2.12 8.26
N TRP A 29 12.75 2.20 9.59
CA TRP A 29 12.37 3.40 10.33
C TRP A 29 13.31 4.58 10.07
N ARG A 30 14.61 4.32 9.97
CA ARG A 30 15.61 5.36 9.68
C ARG A 30 15.42 5.96 8.28
N LYS A 31 15.14 5.12 7.27
CA LYS A 31 14.96 5.58 5.88
C LYS A 31 13.74 6.48 5.74
N GLY A 32 12.61 6.13 6.37
CA GLY A 32 11.35 6.89 6.31
C GLY A 32 11.05 7.75 7.53
N ARG A 33 12.07 8.13 8.33
CA ARG A 33 11.89 8.68 9.69
C ARG A 33 10.86 9.80 9.75
N ASN A 34 10.96 10.78 8.86
CA ASN A 34 10.06 11.93 8.86
C ASN A 34 8.62 11.52 8.56
N ASP A 35 8.41 10.66 7.57
CA ASP A 35 7.06 10.20 7.23
C ASP A 35 6.45 9.37 8.37
N TRP A 36 7.23 8.48 9.01
CA TRP A 36 6.78 7.74 10.19
C TRP A 36 6.34 8.68 11.31
N VAL A 37 7.16 9.68 11.65
CA VAL A 37 6.84 10.66 12.70
C VAL A 37 5.56 11.41 12.36
N ILE A 38 5.43 11.93 11.14
CA ILE A 38 4.24 12.67 10.70
C ILE A 38 2.97 11.81 10.80
N GLN A 39 3.03 10.53 10.39
CA GLN A 39 1.86 9.65 10.47
C GLN A 39 1.48 9.31 11.92
N LEU A 40 2.45 9.12 12.80
CA LEU A 40 2.20 8.86 14.23
C LEU A 40 1.67 10.09 14.96
N GLU A 41 2.19 11.27 14.65
CA GLU A 41 1.63 12.53 15.15
C GLU A 41 0.18 12.72 14.69
N TYR A 42 -0.10 12.37 13.43
CA TYR A 42 -1.46 12.41 12.93
C TYR A 42 -2.38 11.40 13.64
N GLN A 43 -1.93 10.16 13.85
CA GLN A 43 -2.65 9.17 14.66
C GLN A 43 -2.96 9.71 16.06
N GLN A 44 -1.99 10.33 16.73
CA GLN A 44 -2.21 10.93 18.05
C GLN A 44 -3.24 12.07 17.99
N SER A 45 -3.24 12.86 16.92
CA SER A 45 -4.26 13.90 16.72
C SER A 45 -5.68 13.31 16.58
N LEU A 46 -5.81 12.15 15.91
CA LEU A 46 -7.08 11.42 15.80
C LEU A 46 -7.51 10.85 17.16
N LEU A 47 -6.59 10.26 17.93
CA LEU A 47 -6.84 9.77 19.28
C LEU A 47 -7.32 10.88 20.21
N ASN A 48 -6.68 12.05 20.16
CA ASN A 48 -7.09 13.20 20.96
C ASN A 48 -8.49 13.68 20.56
N LYS A 49 -8.82 13.67 19.25
CA LYS A 49 -10.16 14.05 18.80
C LYS A 49 -11.22 13.03 19.22
N SER A 50 -10.98 11.74 19.07
CA SER A 50 -11.92 10.70 19.52
C SER A 50 -12.05 10.61 21.05
N SER A 51 -11.10 11.19 21.79
CA SER A 51 -11.15 11.33 23.25
C SER A 51 -11.94 12.55 23.72
N THR A 52 -12.07 13.56 22.86
CA THR A 52 -12.78 14.81 23.20
C THR A 52 -14.22 14.83 22.71
N VAL A 53 -14.53 14.12 21.62
CA VAL A 53 -15.88 14.04 21.06
C VAL A 53 -16.56 12.75 21.53
N ASP A 54 -17.67 12.89 22.25
CA ASP A 54 -18.55 11.80 22.72
C ASP A 54 -17.79 10.57 23.26
N PRO A 55 -16.97 10.73 24.33
CA PRO A 55 -16.06 9.67 24.80
C PRO A 55 -16.76 8.40 25.28
N GLU A 56 -18.00 8.52 25.75
CA GLU A 56 -18.82 7.41 26.24
C GLU A 56 -19.52 6.64 25.12
N MET A 57 -19.48 7.13 23.87
CA MET A 57 -20.19 6.46 22.80
C MET A 57 -19.46 5.18 22.35
N PRO A 58 -20.15 4.03 22.24
CA PRO A 58 -19.54 2.77 21.81
C PRO A 58 -18.80 2.87 20.47
N TYR A 59 -19.36 3.60 19.51
CA TYR A 59 -18.71 3.87 18.21
C TYR A 59 -17.32 4.49 18.39
N MET A 60 -17.19 5.52 19.23
CA MET A 60 -15.92 6.22 19.47
C MET A 60 -14.92 5.37 20.24
N GLN A 61 -15.39 4.53 21.15
CA GLN A 61 -14.53 3.58 21.88
C GLN A 61 -13.89 2.56 20.93
N ILE A 62 -14.67 2.02 19.98
CA ILE A 62 -14.15 1.09 18.96
C ILE A 62 -13.13 1.81 18.07
N VAL A 63 -13.43 3.03 17.59
CA VAL A 63 -12.47 3.81 16.78
C VAL A 63 -11.19 4.08 17.56
N ARG A 64 -11.27 4.39 18.86
CA ARG A 64 -10.09 4.61 19.70
C ARG A 64 -9.27 3.34 19.86
N ALA A 65 -9.90 2.20 20.12
CA ALA A 65 -9.23 0.92 20.19
C ALA A 65 -8.49 0.60 18.86
N GLN A 66 -9.16 0.81 17.72
CA GLN A 66 -8.53 0.66 16.40
C GLN A 66 -7.30 1.57 16.24
N LEU A 67 -7.40 2.85 16.64
CA LEU A 67 -6.27 3.77 16.58
C LEU A 67 -5.11 3.37 17.52
N GLU A 68 -5.40 2.88 18.71
CA GLU A 68 -4.38 2.39 19.65
C GLU A 68 -3.67 1.14 19.11
N ASP A 69 -4.42 0.20 18.54
CA ASP A 69 -3.88 -1.02 17.94
C ASP A 69 -3.01 -0.69 16.72
N VAL A 70 -3.40 0.29 15.91
CA VAL A 70 -2.57 0.80 14.80
C VAL A 70 -1.25 1.38 15.31
N GLY A 71 -1.27 2.10 16.43
CA GLY A 71 -0.05 2.62 17.07
C GLY A 71 0.88 1.52 17.55
N ARG A 72 0.33 0.47 18.17
CA ARG A 72 1.10 -0.69 18.63
C ARG A 72 1.70 -1.47 17.46
N ALA A 73 0.91 -1.68 16.41
CA ALA A 73 1.31 -2.41 15.21
C ALA A 73 2.19 -1.57 14.26
N ALA A 74 2.38 -0.27 14.51
CA ALA A 74 3.13 0.62 13.63
C ALA A 74 4.57 0.15 13.39
N VAL A 75 5.20 -0.46 14.41
CA VAL A 75 6.57 -1.01 14.32
C VAL A 75 6.67 -2.13 13.29
N ASP A 76 5.62 -2.93 13.17
CA ASP A 76 5.56 -4.09 12.29
C ASP A 76 5.16 -3.73 10.86
N GLN A 77 4.61 -2.53 10.64
CA GLN A 77 4.20 -2.07 9.31
C GLN A 77 5.38 -1.96 8.34
N ASP A 78 5.18 -2.41 7.11
CA ASP A 78 6.23 -2.43 6.08
C ASP A 78 6.66 -1.05 5.61
N SER A 79 5.74 -0.07 5.63
CA SER A 79 6.00 1.28 5.13
C SER A 79 5.12 2.33 5.78
N PRO A 80 5.55 3.62 5.80
CA PRO A 80 4.70 4.73 6.22
C PRO A 80 3.43 4.88 5.36
N VAL A 81 3.47 4.41 4.11
CA VAL A 81 2.31 4.40 3.20
C VAL A 81 1.23 3.44 3.69
N THR A 82 1.63 2.26 4.18
CA THR A 82 0.70 1.29 4.75
C THR A 82 -0.01 1.89 5.97
N LEU A 83 0.76 2.52 6.87
CA LEU A 83 0.21 3.23 8.03
C LEU A 83 -0.74 4.35 7.60
N ARG A 84 -0.35 5.18 6.63
CA ARG A 84 -1.20 6.24 6.07
C ARG A 84 -2.54 5.71 5.56
N ASN A 85 -2.54 4.61 4.81
CA ASN A 85 -3.77 4.05 4.25
C ASN A 85 -4.72 3.59 5.36
N ILE A 86 -4.19 2.92 6.39
CA ILE A 86 -4.99 2.51 7.55
C ILE A 86 -5.56 3.75 8.29
N LEU A 87 -4.72 4.77 8.52
CA LEU A 87 -5.17 6.02 9.16
C LEU A 87 -6.20 6.77 8.32
N GLN A 88 -6.13 6.69 6.99
CA GLN A 88 -7.10 7.27 6.08
C GLN A 88 -8.46 6.57 6.17
N GLU A 89 -8.48 5.25 6.24
CA GLU A 89 -9.73 4.50 6.45
C GLU A 89 -10.37 4.87 7.80
N ILE A 90 -9.57 4.95 8.87
CA ILE A 90 -10.07 5.36 10.19
C ILE A 90 -10.56 6.81 10.18
N GLN A 91 -9.84 7.73 9.53
CA GLN A 91 -10.27 9.12 9.37
C GLN A 91 -11.61 9.21 8.63
N GLN A 92 -11.80 8.42 7.57
CA GLN A 92 -13.07 8.38 6.83
C GLN A 92 -14.23 7.91 7.73
N LYS A 93 -14.03 6.82 8.48
CA LYS A 93 -15.02 6.35 9.48
C LYS A 93 -15.38 7.45 10.47
N LEU A 94 -14.38 8.14 11.04
CA LEU A 94 -14.60 9.20 12.01
C LEU A 94 -15.30 10.43 11.39
N ASN A 95 -14.97 10.81 10.15
CA ASN A 95 -15.67 11.87 9.44
C ASN A 95 -17.15 11.53 9.18
N HIS A 96 -17.44 10.29 8.78
CA HIS A 96 -18.82 9.83 8.60
C HIS A 96 -19.61 9.94 9.91
N TYR A 97 -19.01 9.49 11.01
CA TYR A 97 -19.61 9.65 12.32
C TYR A 97 -19.90 11.11 12.67
N LEU A 98 -18.89 12.00 12.56
CA LEU A 98 -19.02 13.41 12.90
C LEU A 98 -20.08 14.11 12.05
N GLN A 99 -20.15 13.77 10.75
CA GLN A 99 -21.15 14.31 9.84
C GLN A 99 -22.57 13.88 10.26
N GLY A 100 -22.79 12.59 10.49
CA GLY A 100 -24.10 12.08 10.87
C GLY A 100 -24.56 12.61 12.24
N LYS A 101 -23.63 12.69 13.20
CA LYS A 101 -23.90 13.27 14.52
C LYS A 101 -24.29 14.75 14.42
N SER A 102 -23.58 15.53 13.62
CA SER A 102 -23.92 16.93 13.35
C SER A 102 -25.31 17.09 12.73
N GLN A 103 -25.70 16.21 11.80
CA GLN A 103 -27.03 16.23 11.19
C GLN A 103 -28.12 15.83 12.18
N LEU A 104 -27.83 14.89 13.08
CA LEU A 104 -28.76 14.49 14.14
C LEU A 104 -28.95 15.62 15.16
N ASP A 105 -27.89 16.34 15.51
CA ASP A 105 -27.95 17.50 16.39
C ASP A 105 -28.76 18.64 15.75
N GLU A 106 -28.59 18.87 14.44
CA GLU A 106 -29.41 19.80 13.65
C GLU A 106 -30.90 19.42 13.67
N LEU A 107 -31.21 18.13 13.45
CA LEU A 107 -32.57 17.61 13.55
C LEU A 107 -33.17 17.86 14.94
N ASN A 108 -32.40 17.60 16.00
CA ASN A 108 -32.79 17.87 17.39
C ASN A 108 -33.00 19.36 17.68
N GLN A 109 -32.27 20.25 17.01
CA GLN A 109 -32.47 21.70 17.12
C GLN A 109 -33.75 22.14 16.41
N MET A 110 -33.97 21.69 15.16
CA MET A 110 -35.20 21.98 14.43
C MET A 110 -36.44 21.48 15.16
N ARG A 111 -36.35 20.29 15.77
CA ARG A 111 -37.44 19.72 16.58
C ARG A 111 -37.87 20.65 17.71
N ARG A 112 -36.91 21.28 18.40
CA ARG A 112 -37.19 22.21 19.51
C ARG A 112 -37.97 23.46 19.12
N ASN A 113 -38.07 23.75 17.82
CA ASN A 113 -38.84 24.88 17.28
C ASN A 113 -40.27 24.50 16.86
N LEU A 114 -40.67 23.23 17.04
CA LEU A 114 -42.01 22.74 16.71
C LEU A 114 -43.03 23.01 17.82
N VAL A 115 -44.31 22.96 17.45
CA VAL A 115 -45.46 22.92 18.37
C VAL A 115 -45.44 21.60 19.18
N PRO A 116 -45.90 21.59 20.46
CA PRO A 116 -45.74 20.44 21.36
C PRO A 116 -46.26 19.08 20.88
N ASP A 117 -47.31 19.05 20.05
CA ASP A 117 -47.85 17.79 19.52
C ASP A 117 -46.93 17.15 18.46
N HIS A 118 -46.29 17.96 17.61
CA HIS A 118 -45.31 17.49 16.63
C HIS A 118 -43.96 17.16 17.27
N ASP A 119 -43.57 17.86 18.35
CA ASP A 119 -42.35 17.55 19.13
C ASP A 119 -42.37 16.13 19.71
N ARG A 120 -43.53 15.61 20.11
CA ARG A 120 -43.65 14.22 20.64
C ARG A 120 -43.32 13.17 19.60
N VAL A 121 -43.85 13.29 18.38
CA VAL A 121 -43.63 12.31 17.30
C VAL A 121 -42.18 12.35 16.84
N TRP A 122 -41.66 13.55 16.59
CA TRP A 122 -40.26 13.74 16.21
C TRP A 122 -39.29 13.37 17.34
N GLY A 123 -39.70 13.52 18.60
CA GLY A 123 -38.91 13.15 19.76
C GLY A 123 -38.64 11.65 19.80
N GLN A 124 -39.65 10.84 19.52
CA GLN A 124 -39.49 9.38 19.39
C GLN A 124 -38.60 9.01 18.21
N ALA A 125 -38.78 9.63 17.04
CA ALA A 125 -37.97 9.37 15.86
C ALA A 125 -36.47 9.69 16.09
N VAL A 126 -36.18 10.82 16.74
CA VAL A 126 -34.80 11.18 17.08
C VAL A 126 -34.19 10.20 18.09
N LEU A 127 -34.95 9.81 19.11
CA LEU A 127 -34.49 8.85 20.11
C LEU A 127 -34.18 7.48 19.49
N GLN A 128 -34.96 7.04 18.49
CA GLN A 128 -34.65 5.83 17.71
C GLN A 128 -33.35 5.99 16.91
N LEU A 129 -33.12 7.13 16.26
CA LEU A 129 -31.88 7.40 15.53
C LEU A 129 -30.65 7.46 16.46
N GLU A 130 -30.80 7.99 17.67
CA GLU A 130 -29.77 7.99 18.72
C GLU A 130 -29.47 6.57 19.23
N GLN A 131 -30.50 5.75 19.45
CA GLN A 131 -30.34 4.34 19.81
C GLN A 131 -29.64 3.54 18.72
N GLN A 132 -30.01 3.75 17.46
CA GLN A 132 -29.33 3.13 16.33
C GLN A 132 -27.85 3.52 16.30
N LEU A 133 -27.54 4.81 16.49
CA LEU A 133 -26.16 5.28 16.56
C LEU A 133 -25.35 4.58 17.65
N SER A 134 -25.95 4.34 18.83
CA SER A 134 -25.28 3.64 19.93
C SER A 134 -24.98 2.16 19.64
N GLN A 135 -25.68 1.56 18.69
CA GLN A 135 -25.52 0.15 18.28
C GLN A 135 -24.67 -0.01 17.02
N LEU A 136 -24.37 1.08 16.31
CA LEU A 136 -23.59 1.03 15.09
C LEU A 136 -22.12 0.68 15.37
N SER A 137 -21.56 -0.17 14.50
CA SER A 137 -20.14 -0.45 14.45
C SER A 137 -19.46 0.39 13.37
N PRO A 138 -18.26 0.94 13.62
CA PRO A 138 -17.44 1.61 12.60
C PRO A 138 -17.07 0.75 11.40
N ASP A 139 -17.11 -0.59 11.55
CA ASP A 139 -16.74 -1.53 10.49
C ASP A 139 -17.94 -1.89 9.58
N ALA A 140 -19.17 -1.63 10.04
CA ALA A 140 -20.38 -1.87 9.28
C ALA A 140 -20.70 -0.69 8.35
N VAL A 141 -19.85 -0.51 7.32
CA VAL A 141 -19.90 0.65 6.41
C VAL A 141 -21.30 0.89 5.83
N GLU A 142 -22.00 -0.16 5.38
CA GLU A 142 -23.33 -0.01 4.79
C GLU A 142 -24.38 0.38 5.83
N ALA A 143 -24.35 -0.21 7.03
CA ALA A 143 -25.25 0.18 8.12
C ALA A 143 -25.07 1.65 8.54
N VAL A 144 -23.82 2.13 8.57
CA VAL A 144 -23.52 3.54 8.85
C VAL A 144 -24.09 4.46 7.75
N LYS A 145 -23.95 4.09 6.48
CA LYS A 145 -24.53 4.86 5.36
C LYS A 145 -26.05 4.87 5.39
N GLU A 146 -26.69 3.74 5.67
CA GLU A 146 -28.15 3.64 5.79
C GLU A 146 -28.69 4.51 6.92
N TRP A 147 -28.00 4.50 8.07
CA TRP A 147 -28.35 5.38 9.18
C TRP A 147 -28.19 6.87 8.80
N GLN A 148 -27.09 7.26 8.15
CA GLN A 148 -26.92 8.64 7.65
C GLN A 148 -28.00 9.04 6.64
N ALA A 149 -28.38 8.14 5.73
CA ALA A 149 -29.48 8.35 4.81
C ALA A 149 -30.81 8.54 5.57
N SER A 150 -31.02 7.79 6.64
CA SER A 150 -32.20 7.91 7.50
C SER A 150 -32.24 9.25 8.24
N VAL A 151 -31.11 9.71 8.80
CA VAL A 151 -31.00 11.02 9.46
C VAL A 151 -31.25 12.15 8.46
N SER A 152 -30.63 12.10 7.29
CA SER A 152 -30.81 13.13 6.24
C SER A 152 -32.25 13.17 5.71
N SER A 153 -32.89 12.02 5.49
CA SER A 153 -34.30 11.93 5.09
C SER A 153 -35.25 12.45 6.18
N ALA A 154 -34.94 12.17 7.45
CA ALA A 154 -35.69 12.70 8.59
C ALA A 154 -35.57 14.24 8.65
N ARG A 155 -34.35 14.75 8.45
CA ARG A 155 -34.08 16.20 8.40
C ARG A 155 -34.86 16.90 7.30
N GLN A 156 -34.88 16.33 6.10
CA GLN A 156 -35.60 16.92 4.98
C GLN A 156 -37.11 16.93 5.20
N ARG A 157 -37.68 15.83 5.72
CA ARG A 157 -39.11 15.78 6.07
C ARG A 157 -39.51 16.83 7.10
N LEU A 158 -38.71 16.97 8.17
CA LEU A 158 -38.96 18.00 9.17
C LEU A 158 -38.87 19.41 8.61
N PHE A 159 -37.90 19.66 7.72
CA PHE A 159 -37.77 20.95 7.05
C PHE A 159 -38.97 21.27 6.15
N GLU A 160 -39.48 20.29 5.40
CA GLU A 160 -40.68 20.43 4.57
C GLU A 160 -41.93 20.71 5.43
N GLU A 161 -42.10 20.01 6.56
CA GLU A 161 -43.18 20.27 7.53
C GLU A 161 -43.11 21.70 8.09
N LEU A 162 -41.91 22.16 8.48
CA LEU A 162 -41.70 23.53 8.98
C LEU A 162 -42.00 24.62 7.94
N GLN A 163 -41.83 24.34 6.64
CA GLN A 163 -42.19 25.28 5.58
C GLN A 163 -43.69 25.29 5.25
N GLN A 164 -44.39 24.17 5.44
CA GLN A 164 -45.79 24.02 5.03
C GLN A 164 -46.80 24.47 6.08
N GLY A 165 -46.41 24.59 7.36
CA GLY A 165 -47.26 25.18 8.39
C GLY A 165 -46.80 24.82 9.80
N GLU A 166 -47.06 25.72 10.75
CA GLU A 166 -46.83 25.52 12.21
C GLU A 166 -45.40 25.71 12.72
N ALA A 167 -44.62 26.63 12.14
CA ALA A 167 -43.47 27.19 12.85
C ALA A 167 -43.94 28.08 14.01
N ALA A 168 -43.44 27.85 15.23
CA ALA A 168 -43.66 28.74 16.36
C ALA A 168 -43.16 30.18 16.04
N PRO A 169 -43.77 31.26 16.60
CA PRO A 169 -43.27 32.62 16.43
C PRO A 169 -41.81 32.70 16.92
N ALA A 170 -40.92 32.96 15.96
CA ALA A 170 -39.52 32.56 16.03
C ALA A 170 -38.67 33.32 17.07
N SER A 171 -37.88 32.57 17.83
CA SER A 171 -36.53 33.03 18.23
C SER A 171 -35.58 32.61 17.11
N ARG A 172 -35.27 33.54 16.19
CA ARG A 172 -34.33 33.34 15.07
C ARG A 172 -32.90 33.47 15.56
N ASP A 173 -32.43 32.55 16.38
CA ASP A 173 -30.99 32.36 16.54
C ASP A 173 -30.53 31.38 15.47
N SER A 174 -29.96 31.92 14.39
CA SER A 174 -29.24 31.14 13.40
C SER A 174 -27.98 30.58 14.03
N VAL A 175 -28.08 29.36 14.57
CA VAL A 175 -26.95 28.64 15.13
C VAL A 175 -26.05 28.18 14.00
N SER A 176 -24.85 28.75 13.92
CA SER A 176 -23.80 28.27 13.03
C SER A 176 -23.31 26.91 13.50
N ILE A 177 -23.63 25.86 12.73
CA ILE A 177 -23.18 24.50 12.99
C ILE A 177 -21.78 24.35 12.42
N ASN A 178 -20.80 24.16 13.31
CA ASN A 178 -19.41 24.00 12.97
C ASN A 178 -19.14 22.53 12.60
N THR A 179 -19.34 22.17 11.33
CA THR A 179 -18.88 20.88 10.80
C THR A 179 -17.35 20.88 10.72
N GLN A 180 -16.67 20.65 11.85
CA GLN A 180 -15.23 20.45 11.88
C GLN A 180 -14.89 19.07 11.33
N TYR A 181 -14.77 18.98 10.01
CA TYR A 181 -14.11 17.85 9.36
C TYR A 181 -12.67 17.73 9.87
N LEU A 182 -12.20 16.50 10.02
CA LEU A 182 -10.82 16.23 10.41
C LEU A 182 -9.87 16.69 9.31
N LYS A 183 -8.70 17.20 9.71
CA LYS A 183 -7.61 17.49 8.77
C LYS A 183 -7.30 16.22 7.95
N PRO A 184 -7.05 16.35 6.63
CA PRO A 184 -6.71 15.20 5.80
C PRO A 184 -5.44 14.51 6.29
N VAL A 185 -5.34 13.20 6.08
CA VAL A 185 -4.13 12.46 6.42
C VAL A 185 -2.94 13.04 5.66
N PRO A 186 -1.84 13.44 6.35
CA PRO A 186 -0.68 14.03 5.70
C PRO A 186 -0.17 13.15 4.56
N ALA A 187 0.20 13.79 3.45
CA ALA A 187 0.82 13.08 2.34
C ALA A 187 2.17 12.51 2.78
N VAL A 188 2.40 11.23 2.47
CA VAL A 188 3.72 10.61 2.55
C VAL A 188 4.44 10.93 1.25
N GLN A 189 5.69 11.39 1.32
CA GLN A 189 6.47 11.51 0.09
C GLN A 189 6.63 10.11 -0.50
N PRO A 190 6.35 9.89 -1.79
CA PRO A 190 6.51 8.56 -2.38
C PRO A 190 7.99 8.19 -2.30
N PHE A 191 8.34 7.40 -1.30
CA PHE A 191 9.58 6.66 -1.31
C PHE A 191 9.47 5.71 -2.49
N SER A 192 10.28 5.94 -3.53
CA SER A 192 10.60 4.98 -4.58
C SER A 192 11.40 3.80 -4.00
N SER A 193 10.85 3.16 -2.98
CA SER A 193 11.47 2.07 -2.26
C SER A 193 10.86 0.74 -2.69
N GLU A 194 11.69 -0.04 -3.37
CA GLU A 194 11.59 -1.48 -3.61
C GLU A 194 10.53 -2.00 -4.62
N ASN A 195 9.31 -1.47 -4.67
CA ASN A 195 8.32 -1.95 -5.66
C ASN A 195 8.62 -1.48 -7.09
N GLU A 196 9.18 -0.28 -7.26
CA GLU A 196 9.73 0.17 -8.55
C GLU A 196 11.06 -0.52 -8.90
N VAL A 197 11.85 -0.97 -7.91
CA VAL A 197 13.11 -1.67 -8.17
C VAL A 197 12.86 -3.12 -8.60
N ARG A 198 11.80 -3.77 -8.08
CA ARG A 198 11.43 -5.15 -8.49
C ARG A 198 10.84 -5.20 -9.90
N THR A 199 10.04 -4.20 -10.28
CA THR A 199 9.49 -4.06 -11.63
C THR A 199 10.54 -3.54 -12.63
N SER A 200 11.44 -2.65 -12.20
CA SER A 200 12.54 -2.15 -13.06
C SER A 200 13.69 -3.12 -13.23
N ARG A 201 14.02 -3.99 -12.26
CA ARG A 201 15.00 -5.08 -12.45
C ARG A 201 14.50 -6.16 -13.43
N ARG A 202 13.18 -6.40 -13.50
CA ARG A 202 12.59 -7.25 -14.56
C ARG A 202 12.68 -6.59 -15.93
N ARG A 203 12.47 -5.27 -16.02
CA ARG A 203 12.64 -4.51 -17.26
C ARG A 203 14.10 -4.40 -17.71
N LEU A 204 15.06 -4.27 -16.79
CA LEU A 204 16.50 -4.29 -17.09
C LEU A 204 17.01 -5.69 -17.45
N ARG A 205 16.47 -6.77 -16.86
CA ARG A 205 16.74 -8.13 -17.35
C ARG A 205 16.11 -8.36 -18.73
N GLY A 206 14.87 -7.92 -18.95
CA GLY A 206 14.20 -8.01 -20.25
C GLY A 206 14.96 -7.29 -21.36
N ALA A 207 15.42 -6.06 -21.11
CA ALA A 207 16.18 -5.27 -22.08
C ALA A 207 17.57 -5.88 -22.38
N ASN A 208 18.27 -6.39 -21.37
CA ASN A 208 19.58 -7.01 -21.60
C ASN A 208 19.46 -8.37 -22.33
N THR A 209 18.46 -9.19 -21.99
CA THR A 209 18.19 -10.45 -22.71
C THR A 209 17.76 -10.19 -24.16
N LEU A 210 17.02 -9.12 -24.44
CA LEU A 210 16.65 -8.75 -25.82
C LEU A 210 17.87 -8.33 -26.64
N SER A 211 18.80 -7.59 -26.05
CA SER A 211 20.03 -7.15 -26.72
C SER A 211 20.96 -8.34 -27.05
N TYR A 212 21.17 -9.27 -26.11
CA TYR A 212 21.92 -10.50 -26.39
C TYR A 212 21.20 -11.41 -27.39
N GLY A 213 19.86 -11.48 -27.35
CA GLY A 213 19.07 -12.26 -28.30
C GLY A 213 19.19 -11.78 -29.74
N ILE A 214 19.23 -10.45 -29.96
CA ILE A 214 19.43 -9.86 -31.29
C ILE A 214 20.84 -10.15 -31.82
N ILE A 215 21.87 -10.05 -30.97
CA ILE A 215 23.26 -10.34 -31.37
C ILE A 215 23.42 -11.82 -31.71
N VAL A 216 22.94 -12.73 -30.87
CA VAL A 216 22.99 -14.18 -31.13
C VAL A 216 22.17 -14.55 -32.37
N GLY A 217 21.01 -13.92 -32.58
CA GLY A 217 20.20 -14.11 -33.78
C GLY A 217 20.90 -13.64 -35.05
N LEU A 218 21.52 -12.47 -35.04
CA LEU A 218 22.29 -11.96 -36.19
C LEU A 218 23.51 -12.83 -36.49
N LEU A 219 24.23 -13.28 -35.46
CA LEU A 219 25.34 -14.23 -35.61
C LEU A 219 24.84 -15.57 -36.18
N ALA A 220 23.74 -16.11 -35.66
CA ALA A 220 23.17 -17.36 -36.16
C ALA A 220 22.74 -17.25 -37.63
N ILE A 221 22.11 -16.13 -38.04
CA ILE A 221 21.71 -15.89 -39.43
C ILE A 221 22.94 -15.71 -40.34
N ALA A 222 23.96 -14.98 -39.89
CA ALA A 222 25.20 -14.81 -40.66
C ALA A 222 25.96 -16.14 -40.84
N GLY A 223 26.10 -16.92 -39.76
CA GLY A 223 26.72 -18.24 -39.79
C GLY A 223 25.94 -19.22 -40.68
N PHE A 224 24.61 -19.24 -40.59
CA PHE A 224 23.76 -20.10 -41.40
C PHE A 224 23.87 -19.79 -42.90
N ASN A 225 23.90 -18.50 -43.26
CA ASN A 225 24.02 -18.09 -44.66
C ASN A 225 25.40 -18.50 -45.24
N GLN A 226 26.47 -18.35 -44.46
CA GLN A 226 27.83 -18.62 -44.95
C GLN A 226 28.17 -20.11 -45.00
N LEU A 227 27.62 -20.92 -44.10
CA LEU A 227 27.88 -22.37 -44.02
C LEU A 227 26.99 -23.18 -44.96
N TYR A 228 25.71 -22.83 -45.10
CA TYR A 228 24.73 -23.66 -45.83
C TYR A 228 24.40 -23.18 -47.25
N LEU A 229 24.39 -21.87 -47.52
CA LEU A 229 24.05 -21.36 -48.85
C LEU A 229 25.27 -21.28 -49.79
N SER A 230 26.46 -21.05 -49.24
CA SER A 230 27.70 -20.96 -50.04
C SER A 230 28.44 -22.29 -50.23
N ASN A 231 28.16 -23.33 -49.43
CA ASN A 231 28.82 -24.64 -49.52
C ASN A 231 27.80 -25.80 -49.46
N PRO A 232 27.29 -26.29 -50.60
CA PRO A 232 26.27 -27.34 -50.63
C PRO A 232 26.74 -28.73 -50.18
N VAL A 233 28.01 -28.90 -49.81
CA VAL A 233 28.63 -30.19 -49.39
C VAL A 233 29.10 -30.15 -47.91
N PHE A 234 28.67 -29.13 -47.15
CA PHE A 234 29.10 -28.95 -45.77
C PHE A 234 28.71 -30.15 -44.89
N GLY A 235 29.70 -30.76 -44.21
CA GLY A 235 29.53 -31.95 -43.38
C GLY A 235 30.10 -33.25 -43.99
N ALA A 236 30.72 -33.17 -45.17
CA ALA A 236 31.39 -34.31 -45.81
C ALA A 236 32.83 -34.53 -45.30
N SER A 237 33.44 -33.56 -44.62
CA SER A 237 34.78 -33.67 -44.05
C SER A 237 34.84 -33.28 -42.57
N ILE A 238 35.73 -33.90 -41.80
CA ILE A 238 35.97 -33.53 -40.38
C ILE A 238 36.50 -32.08 -40.26
N GLY A 239 37.12 -31.53 -41.31
CA GLY A 239 37.61 -30.15 -41.37
C GLY A 239 36.49 -29.10 -41.29
N ASP A 240 35.29 -29.44 -41.73
CA ASP A 240 34.13 -28.53 -41.72
C ASP A 240 33.69 -28.23 -40.27
N TYR A 241 33.87 -29.18 -39.36
CA TYR A 241 33.62 -29.01 -37.93
C TYR A 241 34.70 -28.16 -37.24
N PHE A 242 35.92 -28.12 -37.77
CA PHE A 242 36.96 -27.18 -37.30
C PHE A 242 36.65 -25.73 -37.68
N LEU A 243 35.96 -25.51 -38.81
CA LEU A 243 35.44 -24.20 -39.20
C LEU A 243 34.37 -23.70 -38.22
N LEU A 244 33.50 -24.60 -37.73
CA LEU A 244 32.54 -24.28 -36.65
C LEU A 244 33.24 -23.93 -35.34
N LEU A 245 34.33 -24.63 -34.98
CA LEU A 245 35.15 -24.31 -33.81
C LEU A 245 35.88 -22.97 -33.97
N ALA A 246 36.47 -22.70 -35.14
CA ALA A 246 37.15 -21.44 -35.43
C ALA A 246 36.20 -20.23 -35.36
N TRP A 247 34.94 -20.42 -35.75
CA TRP A 247 33.91 -19.40 -35.65
C TRP A 247 33.42 -19.20 -34.20
N GLY A 248 33.32 -20.28 -33.41
CA GLY A 248 32.99 -20.22 -31.98
C GLY A 248 34.05 -19.53 -31.11
N PHE A 249 35.29 -19.39 -31.60
CA PHE A 249 36.39 -18.68 -30.94
C PHE A 249 36.79 -17.34 -31.60
N GLY A 250 36.06 -16.91 -32.63
CA GLY A 250 36.45 -15.77 -33.47
C GLY A 250 35.87 -14.42 -33.03
N ALA A 251 36.47 -13.79 -32.01
CA ALA A 251 36.41 -12.33 -31.91
C ALA A 251 37.65 -11.68 -31.26
N GLU A 252 38.43 -12.36 -30.42
CA GLU A 252 39.66 -11.76 -29.88
C GLU A 252 40.66 -12.84 -29.46
N ALA A 253 41.83 -12.82 -30.09
CA ALA A 253 43.01 -13.67 -29.85
C ALA A 253 42.91 -15.13 -30.31
N THR A 254 43.59 -15.47 -31.42
CA THR A 254 44.40 -16.70 -31.56
C THR A 254 45.11 -16.78 -32.93
N SER A 255 45.85 -15.75 -33.37
CA SER A 255 46.88 -15.96 -34.43
C SER A 255 48.17 -16.52 -33.82
N GLU A 256 48.47 -16.17 -32.56
CA GLU A 256 49.72 -16.53 -31.89
C GLU A 256 49.73 -17.95 -31.28
N SER A 257 48.55 -18.50 -30.94
CA SER A 257 48.43 -19.86 -30.40
C SER A 257 48.40 -20.94 -31.48
N ILE A 258 47.91 -20.61 -32.69
CA ILE A 258 47.91 -21.53 -33.84
C ILE A 258 49.34 -21.77 -34.32
N ALA A 259 50.18 -20.73 -34.36
CA ALA A 259 51.61 -20.88 -34.67
C ALA A 259 52.35 -21.76 -33.63
N LYS A 260 52.02 -21.64 -32.34
CA LYS A 260 52.63 -22.45 -31.27
C LYS A 260 52.16 -23.91 -31.28
N VAL A 261 50.96 -24.20 -31.75
CA VAL A 261 50.47 -25.59 -31.90
C VAL A 261 51.05 -26.24 -33.15
N MET A 262 51.19 -25.51 -34.26
CA MET A 262 51.89 -25.99 -35.46
C MET A 262 53.38 -26.26 -35.21
N GLN A 263 54.07 -25.41 -34.44
CA GLN A 263 55.48 -25.62 -34.08
C GLN A 263 55.68 -26.80 -33.11
N ARG A 264 54.64 -27.18 -32.35
CA ARG A 264 54.66 -28.31 -31.40
C ARG A 264 54.26 -29.65 -32.03
N TRP A 265 53.88 -29.67 -33.31
CA TRP A 265 53.51 -30.86 -34.09
C TRP A 265 54.50 -31.19 -35.23
N GLY A 266 55.76 -30.77 -35.09
CA GLY A 266 56.92 -31.45 -35.69
C GLY A 266 56.84 -31.83 -37.18
N LEU A 267 56.34 -30.95 -38.04
CA LEU A 267 56.47 -31.10 -39.50
C LEU A 267 57.55 -30.13 -40.01
N PRO A 268 58.59 -30.61 -40.70
CA PRO A 268 59.70 -29.78 -41.17
C PRO A 268 59.22 -28.80 -42.24
N GLY A 269 59.52 -27.52 -42.03
CA GLY A 269 59.59 -26.55 -43.11
C GLY A 269 60.78 -26.92 -43.99
N ASN A 270 60.49 -27.34 -45.23
CA ASN A 270 61.45 -27.33 -46.31
C ASN A 270 60.97 -26.29 -47.33
N GLN A 271 61.77 -25.21 -47.39
CA GLN A 271 62.00 -24.25 -48.49
C GLN A 271 60.80 -23.73 -49.27
#